data_AF-A0A167JH45-F1
#
_entry.id   AF-A0A167JH45-F1
#
_cell.length_a   1.000
_cell.length_b   1.000
_cell.length_c   1.000
_cell.angle_alpha   90.00
_cell.angle_beta   90.00
_cell.angle_gamma   90.00
#
_symmetry.space_group_name_H-M   'P 1'
#
loop_
_entity.id
_entity.type
_entity.pdbx_description
1 polymer ?
#
loop_
_entity_poly.entity_id
_entity_poly.type
_entity_poly.pdbx_seq_one_letter_code
_entity_poly.pdbx_strand_id
1 'polypeptide(L)'
;MASTYLPTWLHLPHIPHTLDLRRLYNHPVTLGSALLAYIGLSTAWFLVKDLYSYYVLLPADVRGTLSRRPSVYFWSGSIRLVRALRGLDGTDARPIRRFVQREQQGVYGRAFLRDGELGERRPPRPELLTQGIPHRQVPQVLDEKLSEALEARYHALAKAYPQLTIGPSLIEPNALALFYTSPSPPAQLHPDIAVEPSSPLIEFAHIHHSDNSQHIVLAPLDAAEAIEKGWAVRFPLAGGGGVAGQEGRVMVYAPRDEGEVKVVGMLAERGVQWDMAEVV
;
A
#
# COMPACT_ATOMS: atom_id res chain seq x y z
N MET A 1 36.78 0.78 -17.72
CA MET A 1 36.45 0.87 -16.29
C MET A 1 36.03 2.31 -16.00
N ALA A 2 34.73 2.59 -15.95
CA ALA A 2 34.23 3.92 -15.62
C ALA A 2 34.27 4.10 -14.11
N SER A 3 35.30 4.78 -13.60
CA SER A 3 35.31 5.29 -12.23
C SER A 3 34.36 6.48 -12.18
N THR A 4 33.18 6.28 -11.57
CA THR A 4 32.28 7.38 -11.25
C THR A 4 32.92 8.22 -10.15
N TYR A 5 33.67 9.26 -10.53
CA TYR A 5 34.04 10.33 -9.62
C TYR A 5 32.75 11.02 -9.17
N LEU A 6 32.40 10.85 -7.89
CA LEU A 6 31.36 11.68 -7.29
C LEU A 6 31.80 13.15 -7.39
N PRO A 7 30.88 14.08 -7.74
CA PRO A 7 31.18 15.50 -7.73
C PRO A 7 31.79 15.94 -6.39
N THR A 8 32.71 16.89 -6.40
CA THR A 8 33.44 17.33 -5.19
C THR A 8 32.54 17.83 -4.06
N TRP A 9 31.33 18.28 -4.38
CA TRP A 9 30.32 18.70 -3.40
C TRP A 9 29.59 17.55 -2.68
N LEU A 10 29.78 16.29 -3.11
CA LEU A 10 29.25 15.06 -2.50
C LEU A 10 30.27 14.31 -1.63
N HIS A 11 31.56 14.68 -1.67
CA HIS A 11 32.55 14.03 -0.81
C HIS A 11 32.36 14.43 0.66
N LEU A 12 32.32 13.44 1.55
CA LEU A 12 32.50 13.69 2.98
C LEU A 12 33.89 14.29 3.20
N PRO A 13 34.03 15.33 4.05
CA PRO A 13 35.34 15.90 4.35
C PRO A 13 36.26 14.82 4.93
N HIS A 14 37.53 14.82 4.56
CA HIS A 14 38.51 13.89 5.11
C HIS A 14 38.77 14.25 6.58
N ILE A 15 38.43 13.34 7.50
CA ILE A 15 38.60 13.54 8.95
C ILE A 15 39.85 12.76 9.39
N PRO A 16 41.01 13.42 9.64
CA PRO A 16 42.18 12.76 10.21
C PRO A 16 41.92 12.32 11.66
N HIS A 17 42.57 11.25 12.10
CA HIS A 17 42.38 10.57 13.40
C HIS A 17 42.68 11.43 14.66
N THR A 18 43.09 12.69 14.51
CA THR A 18 43.44 13.64 15.57
C THR A 18 42.49 14.84 15.55
N LEU A 19 41.28 14.69 16.09
CA LEU A 19 40.23 15.72 15.98
C LEU A 19 40.51 16.95 16.87
N ASP A 20 40.78 18.09 16.24
CA ASP A 20 40.50 19.43 16.78
C ASP A 20 39.13 19.87 16.26
N LEU A 21 38.12 19.88 17.13
CA LEU A 21 36.74 20.24 16.80
C LEU A 21 36.62 21.65 16.18
N ARG A 22 37.62 22.54 16.37
CA ARG A 22 37.64 23.90 15.79
C ARG A 22 37.79 23.89 14.28
N ARG A 23 38.41 22.86 13.69
CA ARG A 23 38.61 22.77 12.23
C ARG A 23 37.33 22.40 11.47
N LEU A 24 36.39 21.72 12.11
CA LEU A 24 35.06 21.42 11.53
C LEU A 24 34.27 22.69 11.20
N TYR A 25 34.43 23.76 11.99
CA TYR A 25 33.74 25.04 11.78
C TYR A 25 34.26 25.83 10.57
N ASN A 26 35.50 25.57 10.12
CA ASN A 26 36.11 26.30 9.02
C ASN A 26 35.81 25.68 7.64
N HIS A 27 35.07 24.58 7.58
CA HIS A 27 34.62 23.99 6.33
C HIS A 27 33.21 24.50 5.98
N PRO A 28 33.01 25.16 4.82
CA PRO A 28 31.68 25.57 4.41
C PRO A 28 30.79 24.34 4.26
N VAL A 29 29.59 24.40 4.82
CA VAL A 29 28.55 23.39 4.58
C VAL A 29 28.19 23.47 3.10
N THR A 30 28.56 22.44 2.33
CA THR A 30 28.18 22.37 0.92
C THR A 30 26.69 22.07 0.80
N LEU A 31 26.09 22.41 -0.34
CA LEU A 31 24.71 22.01 -0.62
C LEU A 31 24.55 20.47 -0.54
N GLY A 32 25.56 19.72 -0.97
CA GLY A 32 25.57 18.25 -0.86
C GLY A 32 25.55 17.76 0.58
N SER A 33 26.39 18.31 1.46
CA SER A 33 26.40 17.91 2.87
C SER A 33 25.11 18.32 3.58
N ALA A 34 24.53 19.47 3.25
CA ALA A 34 23.22 19.87 3.74
C ALA A 34 22.09 18.92 3.30
N LEU A 35 22.07 18.52 2.02
CA LEU A 35 21.09 17.57 1.49
C LEU A 35 21.25 16.17 2.10
N LEU A 36 22.49 15.67 2.24
CA LEU A 36 22.77 14.39 2.90
C LEU A 36 22.36 14.43 4.38
N ALA A 37 22.65 15.52 5.09
CA ALA A 37 22.22 15.69 6.48
C ALA A 37 20.68 15.70 6.59
N TYR A 38 19.99 16.39 5.68
CA TYR A 38 18.53 16.38 5.62
C TYR A 38 17.96 14.98 5.36
N ILE A 39 18.52 14.24 4.40
CA ILE A 39 18.12 12.85 4.13
C ILE A 39 18.35 11.98 5.37
N GLY A 40 19.49 12.14 6.05
CA GLY A 40 19.82 11.42 7.28
C GLY A 40 18.84 11.72 8.42
N LEU A 41 18.59 13.00 8.70
CA LEU A 41 17.65 13.46 9.73
C LEU A 41 16.22 13.03 9.43
N SER A 42 15.78 13.15 8.17
CA SER A 42 14.46 12.69 7.72
C SER A 42 14.32 11.18 7.88
N THR A 43 15.33 10.40 7.50
CA THR A 43 15.33 8.94 7.65
C THR A 43 15.26 8.54 9.13
N ALA A 44 16.07 9.19 9.98
CA ALA A 44 16.05 8.97 11.42
C ALA A 44 14.70 9.33 12.05
N TRP A 45 14.10 10.46 11.66
CA TRP A 45 12.78 10.88 12.12
C TRP A 45 11.70 9.84 11.78
N PHE A 46 11.64 9.40 10.52
CA PHE A 46 10.67 8.40 10.10
C PHE A 46 10.91 7.05 10.77
N LEU A 47 12.16 6.63 10.94
CA LEU A 47 12.50 5.40 11.67
C LEU A 47 12.00 5.45 13.12
N VAL A 48 12.23 6.57 13.82
CA VAL A 48 11.74 6.76 15.20
C VAL A 48 10.22 6.75 15.24
N LYS A 49 9.55 7.47 14.33
CA LYS A 49 8.08 7.48 14.22
C LYS A 49 7.50 6.10 13.92
N ASP A 50 8.17 5.33 13.07
CA ASP A 50 7.75 3.98 12.72
C ASP A 50 7.89 3.04 13.91
N LEU A 51 9.04 3.03 14.56
CA LEU A 51 9.26 2.23 15.76
C LEU A 51 8.30 2.64 16.89
N TYR A 52 8.03 3.93 17.07
CA TYR A 52 7.04 4.41 18.03
C TYR A 52 5.65 3.87 17.70
N SER A 53 5.20 4.02 16.45
CA SER A 53 3.89 3.51 16.01
C SER A 53 3.78 1.99 16.21
N TYR A 54 4.87 1.27 15.97
CA TYR A 54 4.93 -0.18 16.11
C TYR A 54 4.86 -0.63 17.57
N TYR A 55 5.70 -0.05 18.43
CA TYR A 55 5.82 -0.50 19.82
C TYR A 55 4.78 0.10 20.76
N VAL A 56 4.25 1.29 20.45
CA VAL A 56 3.39 2.07 21.34
C VAL A 56 1.95 2.12 20.86
N LEU A 57 1.70 2.36 19.57
CA LEU A 57 0.33 2.55 19.06
C LEU A 57 -0.35 1.25 18.64
N LEU A 58 0.39 0.30 18.06
CA LEU A 58 -0.16 -0.97 17.60
C LEU A 58 -0.18 -2.02 18.74
N PRO A 59 -1.35 -2.60 19.07
CA PRO A 59 -1.44 -3.77 19.95
C PRO A 59 -0.51 -4.92 19.51
N ALA A 60 -0.03 -5.74 20.45
CA ALA A 60 1.01 -6.74 20.16
C ALA A 60 0.54 -7.85 19.20
N ASP A 61 -0.74 -8.17 19.23
CA ASP A 61 -1.45 -9.16 18.41
C ASP A 61 -1.68 -8.71 16.97
N VAL A 62 -1.51 -7.41 16.69
CA VAL A 62 -1.77 -6.80 15.36
C VAL A 62 -0.46 -6.45 14.62
N ARG A 63 0.67 -6.75 15.26
CA ARG A 63 2.02 -6.58 14.74
C ARG A 63 2.35 -7.74 13.81
N GLY A 64 2.19 -7.51 12.50
CA GLY A 64 2.46 -8.48 11.44
C GLY A 64 3.83 -9.17 11.54
N THR A 65 3.97 -10.35 10.94
CA THR A 65 5.22 -11.15 11.01
C THR A 65 6.46 -10.40 10.50
N LEU A 66 6.30 -9.60 9.45
CA LEU A 66 7.36 -8.77 8.88
C LEU A 66 7.76 -7.59 9.78
N SER A 67 6.80 -6.99 10.48
CA SER A 67 7.01 -5.79 11.30
C SER A 67 7.88 -6.01 12.54
N ARG A 68 8.15 -7.28 12.91
CA ARG A 68 9.14 -7.65 13.93
C ARG A 68 10.59 -7.44 13.49
N ARG A 69 10.86 -7.30 12.18
CA ARG A 69 12.22 -7.17 11.63
C ARG A 69 12.59 -5.69 11.47
N PRO A 70 13.61 -5.18 12.17
CA PRO A 70 14.03 -3.78 12.04
C PRO A 70 14.35 -3.34 10.60
N SER A 71 14.81 -4.27 9.75
CA SER A 71 15.11 -4.01 8.34
C SER A 71 13.90 -3.56 7.53
N VAL A 72 12.67 -3.90 7.93
CA VAL A 72 11.45 -3.47 7.24
C VAL A 72 11.27 -1.95 7.34
N TYR A 73 11.65 -1.34 8.46
CA TYR A 73 11.54 0.11 8.65
C TYR A 73 12.57 0.89 7.82
N PHE A 74 13.78 0.34 7.64
CA PHE A 74 14.75 0.89 6.70
C PHE A 74 14.24 0.82 5.25
N TRP A 75 13.70 -0.34 4.87
CA TRP A 75 13.09 -0.50 3.55
C TRP A 75 11.86 0.41 3.35
N SER A 76 11.05 0.62 4.39
CA SER A 76 9.94 1.59 4.36
C SER A 76 10.43 3.02 4.12
N GLY A 77 11.57 3.41 4.69
CA GLY A 77 12.26 4.66 4.36
C GLY A 77 12.57 4.80 2.87
N SER A 78 13.12 3.75 2.25
CA SER A 78 13.39 3.73 0.81
C SER A 78 12.12 3.84 -0.04
N ILE A 79 11.04 3.15 0.36
CA ILE A 79 9.73 3.26 -0.31
C ILE A 79 9.23 4.71 -0.28
N ARG A 80 9.28 5.38 0.89
CA ARG A 80 8.86 6.78 1.01
C ARG A 80 9.65 7.70 0.08
N LEU A 81 10.97 7.54 0.05
CA LEU A 81 11.83 8.33 -0.81
C LEU A 81 11.49 8.13 -2.29
N VAL A 82 11.35 6.87 -2.73
CA VAL A 82 10.97 6.56 -4.12
C VAL A 82 9.60 7.14 -4.48
N ARG A 83 8.62 7.02 -3.58
CA ARG A 83 7.28 7.59 -3.78
C ARG A 83 7.32 9.11 -3.88
N ALA A 84 8.06 9.78 -3.00
CA ALA A 84 8.22 11.23 -3.03
C ALA A 84 8.85 11.70 -4.34
N LEU A 85 9.91 11.01 -4.80
CA LEU A 85 10.58 11.33 -6.07
C LEU A 85 9.69 11.07 -7.29
N ARG A 86 8.83 10.05 -7.24
CA ARG A 86 7.93 9.68 -8.34
C ARG A 86 6.56 10.38 -8.28
N GLY A 87 6.30 11.20 -7.26
CA GLY A 87 4.99 11.85 -7.06
C GLY A 87 3.86 10.86 -6.80
N LEU A 88 4.14 9.74 -6.14
CA LEU A 88 3.17 8.70 -5.79
C LEU A 88 2.57 8.97 -4.40
N ASP A 89 1.88 10.10 -4.25
CA ASP A 89 1.12 10.40 -3.04
C ASP A 89 0.00 9.35 -2.87
N GLY A 90 -0.26 8.96 -1.62
CA GLY A 90 -1.34 8.03 -1.28
C GLY A 90 -2.73 8.54 -1.69
N THR A 91 -2.93 9.85 -1.60
CA THR A 91 -4.21 10.52 -1.81
C THR A 91 -4.36 11.12 -3.20
N ASP A 92 -3.31 11.02 -4.05
CA ASP A 92 -3.33 11.50 -5.42
C ASP A 92 -3.57 10.35 -6.41
N ALA A 93 -4.72 10.42 -7.09
CA ALA A 93 -5.12 9.48 -8.12
C ALA A 93 -4.53 9.82 -9.51
N ARG A 94 -4.01 11.04 -9.72
CA ARG A 94 -3.49 11.47 -11.04
C ARG A 94 -2.42 10.53 -11.60
N PRO A 95 -1.47 9.97 -10.81
CA PRO A 95 -0.51 9.01 -11.35
C PRO A 95 -1.16 7.72 -11.87
N ILE A 96 -2.24 7.22 -11.23
CA ILE A 96 -2.98 6.05 -11.73
C ILE A 96 -3.68 6.39 -13.06
N ARG A 97 -4.35 7.54 -13.14
CA ARG A 97 -5.00 7.95 -14.39
C ARG A 97 -3.99 8.12 -15.53
N ARG A 98 -2.80 8.66 -15.26
CA ARG A 98 -1.70 8.75 -16.24
C ARG A 98 -1.13 7.39 -16.61
N PHE A 99 -1.12 6.42 -15.70
CA PHE A 99 -0.75 5.05 -16.01
C PHE A 99 -1.71 4.46 -17.05
N VAL A 100 -3.01 4.51 -16.79
CA VAL A 100 -4.05 4.00 -17.72
C VAL A 100 -3.96 4.65 -19.10
N GLN A 101 -3.70 5.97 -19.17
CA GLN A 101 -3.56 6.68 -20.45
C GLN A 101 -2.34 6.24 -21.29
N ARG A 102 -1.29 5.73 -20.64
CA ARG A 102 -0.06 5.29 -21.32
C ARG A 102 -0.01 3.80 -21.57
N GLU A 103 -0.74 3.04 -20.79
CA GLU A 103 -0.73 1.58 -20.84
C GLU A 103 -1.41 1.09 -22.12
N GLN A 104 -0.80 0.11 -22.78
CA GLN A 104 -1.25 -0.39 -24.08
C GLN A 104 -2.14 -1.63 -23.93
N GLN A 105 -2.10 -2.30 -22.78
CA GLN A 105 -2.99 -3.41 -22.48
C GLN A 105 -4.41 -2.90 -22.20
N GLY A 106 -5.36 -3.23 -23.08
CA GLY A 106 -6.74 -2.73 -23.03
C GLY A 106 -7.48 -3.08 -21.73
N VAL A 107 -7.05 -4.10 -21.00
CA VAL A 107 -7.65 -4.49 -19.71
C VAL A 107 -7.59 -3.36 -18.68
N TYR A 108 -6.50 -2.58 -18.61
CA TYR A 108 -6.36 -1.49 -17.63
C TYR A 108 -7.22 -0.26 -17.94
N GLY A 109 -7.82 -0.19 -19.15
CA GLY A 109 -8.81 0.82 -19.51
C GLY A 109 -10.23 0.49 -19.03
N ARG A 110 -10.45 -0.68 -18.43
CA ARG A 110 -11.76 -1.11 -17.93
C ARG A 110 -12.02 -0.55 -16.53
N ALA A 111 -13.30 -0.31 -16.25
CA ALA A 111 -13.83 0.08 -14.95
C ALA A 111 -15.02 -0.81 -14.62
N PHE A 112 -15.20 -1.16 -13.35
CA PHE A 112 -16.31 -2.00 -12.90
C PHE A 112 -17.29 -1.20 -12.06
N LEU A 113 -16.87 -0.04 -11.53
CA LEU A 113 -17.78 0.97 -11.01
C LEU A 113 -18.56 1.60 -12.16
N ARG A 114 -19.87 1.72 -11.97
CA ARG A 114 -20.73 2.47 -12.91
C ARG A 114 -20.65 3.96 -12.59
N ASP A 115 -20.86 4.79 -13.61
CA ASP A 115 -20.90 6.24 -13.44
C ASP A 115 -21.89 6.65 -12.32
N GLY A 116 -21.37 7.32 -11.30
CA GLY A 116 -22.17 7.79 -10.16
C GLY A 116 -22.52 6.71 -9.12
N GLU A 117 -22.03 5.48 -9.26
CA GLU A 117 -22.24 4.41 -8.28
C GLU A 117 -21.50 4.69 -6.95
N LEU A 118 -20.31 5.30 -7.02
CA LEU A 118 -19.51 5.62 -5.83
C LEU A 118 -19.71 7.09 -5.39
N GLY A 119 -20.49 7.27 -4.33
CA GLY A 119 -20.66 8.56 -3.65
C GLY A 119 -19.39 9.02 -2.92
N GLU A 120 -19.34 10.30 -2.52
CA GLU A 120 -18.25 10.84 -1.72
C GLU A 120 -18.30 10.33 -0.27
N ARG A 121 -17.15 9.87 0.26
CA ARG A 121 -17.02 9.49 1.67
C ARG A 121 -17.04 10.73 2.54
N ARG A 122 -17.82 10.70 3.63
CA ARG A 122 -17.89 11.83 4.57
C ARG A 122 -16.50 12.13 5.18
N PRO A 123 -16.04 13.39 5.21
CA PRO A 123 -14.76 13.75 5.83
C PRO A 123 -14.80 13.58 7.37
N PRO A 124 -13.64 13.57 8.05
CA PRO A 124 -12.29 13.53 7.48
C PRO A 124 -11.88 12.13 6.99
N ARG A 125 -10.79 12.05 6.21
CA ARG A 125 -10.11 10.78 5.97
C ARG A 125 -9.53 10.25 7.28
N PRO A 126 -9.47 8.93 7.50
CA PRO A 126 -8.79 8.36 8.66
C PRO A 126 -7.31 8.72 8.64
N GLU A 127 -6.75 8.89 9.82
CA GLU A 127 -5.31 9.06 9.97
C GLU A 127 -4.60 7.73 9.67
N LEU A 128 -3.45 7.80 9.01
CA LEU A 128 -2.63 6.65 8.71
C LEU A 128 -1.48 6.57 9.70
N LEU A 129 -1.10 5.35 10.09
CA LEU A 129 0.19 5.19 10.76
C LEU A 129 1.30 5.64 9.81
N THR A 130 2.31 6.30 10.36
CA THR A 130 3.40 6.87 9.55
C THR A 130 4.10 5.80 8.71
N GLN A 131 4.09 4.56 9.20
CA GLN A 131 4.64 3.36 8.57
C GLN A 131 4.09 3.14 7.16
N GLY A 132 4.97 3.07 6.17
CA GLY A 132 4.56 2.65 4.83
C GLY A 132 4.20 1.16 4.79
N ILE A 133 5.02 0.30 5.40
CA ILE A 133 4.76 -1.14 5.51
C ILE A 133 5.14 -1.60 6.93
N PRO A 134 4.25 -2.33 7.65
CA PRO A 134 2.87 -2.64 7.28
C PRO A 134 2.02 -1.37 7.13
N HIS A 135 1.18 -1.33 6.11
CA HIS A 135 0.32 -0.17 5.86
C HIS A 135 -0.93 -0.28 6.72
N ARG A 136 -1.18 0.74 7.52
CA ARG A 136 -2.24 0.72 8.54
C ARG A 136 -2.89 2.07 8.66
N GLN A 137 -4.19 2.05 8.93
CA GLN A 137 -4.84 3.23 9.50
C GLN A 137 -4.67 3.23 11.02
N VAL A 138 -4.78 4.40 11.64
CA VAL A 138 -4.97 4.47 13.08
C VAL A 138 -6.32 3.81 13.39
N PRO A 139 -6.38 2.80 14.29
CA PRO A 139 -7.63 2.13 14.61
C PRO A 139 -8.71 3.13 15.00
N GLN A 140 -9.85 3.03 14.33
CA GLN A 140 -11.07 3.72 14.73
C GLN A 140 -11.90 2.71 15.54
N VAL A 141 -12.61 3.17 16.56
CA VAL A 141 -13.49 2.30 17.33
C VAL A 141 -14.58 1.79 16.39
N LEU A 142 -14.52 0.50 16.07
CA LEU A 142 -15.55 -0.18 15.30
C LEU A 142 -16.39 -1.02 16.26
N ASP A 143 -17.71 -0.96 16.10
CA ASP A 143 -18.61 -1.92 16.75
C ASP A 143 -18.31 -3.33 16.21
N GLU A 144 -18.23 -4.33 17.09
CA GLU A 144 -17.99 -5.73 16.74
C GLU A 144 -18.98 -6.21 15.68
N LYS A 145 -20.24 -5.75 15.76
CA LYS A 145 -21.28 -6.03 14.77
C LYS A 145 -20.95 -5.52 13.37
N LEU A 146 -20.27 -4.38 13.25
CA LEU A 146 -19.86 -3.85 11.95
C LEU A 146 -18.70 -4.68 11.38
N SER A 147 -17.80 -5.17 12.24
CA SER A 147 -16.73 -6.10 11.85
C SER A 147 -17.32 -7.38 11.29
N GLU A 148 -18.25 -8.00 12.03
CA GLU A 148 -18.97 -9.20 11.61
C GLU A 148 -19.75 -8.97 10.31
N ALA A 149 -20.41 -7.82 10.17
CA ALA A 149 -21.14 -7.47 8.95
C ALA A 149 -20.22 -7.32 7.73
N LEU A 150 -19.01 -6.80 7.92
CA LEU A 150 -17.99 -6.69 6.87
C LEU A 150 -17.44 -8.08 6.49
N GLU A 151 -17.07 -8.90 7.47
CA GLU A 151 -16.62 -10.28 7.22
C GLU A 151 -17.70 -11.12 6.53
N ALA A 152 -18.97 -10.95 6.92
CA ALA A 152 -20.10 -11.61 6.29
C ALA A 152 -20.23 -11.27 4.79
N ARG A 153 -19.83 -10.06 4.37
CA ARG A 153 -19.77 -9.68 2.94
C ARG A 153 -18.70 -10.48 2.21
N TYR A 154 -17.52 -10.65 2.81
CA TYR A 154 -16.44 -11.45 2.22
C TYR A 154 -16.85 -12.93 2.12
N HIS A 155 -17.49 -13.49 3.14
CA HIS A 155 -18.05 -14.84 3.09
C HIS A 155 -19.10 -14.98 1.98
N ALA A 156 -19.97 -13.99 1.80
CA ALA A 156 -20.95 -13.98 0.73
C ALA A 156 -20.30 -13.94 -0.66
N LEU A 157 -19.23 -13.16 -0.84
CA LEU A 157 -18.46 -13.13 -2.09
C LEU A 157 -17.83 -14.49 -2.38
N ALA A 158 -17.16 -15.11 -1.41
CA ALA A 158 -16.57 -16.43 -1.60
C ALA A 158 -17.61 -17.51 -1.97
N LYS A 159 -18.85 -17.38 -1.45
CA LYS A 159 -19.96 -18.26 -1.83
C LYS A 159 -20.51 -17.97 -3.23
N ALA A 160 -20.49 -16.72 -3.66
CA ALA A 160 -21.05 -16.29 -4.95
C ALA A 160 -20.14 -16.62 -6.13
N TYR A 161 -18.82 -16.67 -5.93
CA TYR A 161 -17.82 -16.91 -6.96
C TYR A 161 -17.10 -18.25 -6.72
N PRO A 162 -17.38 -19.31 -7.51
CA PRO A 162 -16.79 -20.64 -7.31
C PRO A 162 -15.26 -20.69 -7.39
N GLN A 163 -14.64 -19.69 -8.01
CA GLN A 163 -13.19 -19.55 -8.16
C GLN A 163 -12.55 -18.87 -6.93
N LEU A 164 -13.33 -18.52 -5.91
CA LEU A 164 -12.83 -17.90 -4.69
C LEU A 164 -12.82 -18.87 -3.53
N THR A 165 -11.77 -18.75 -2.71
CA THR A 165 -11.72 -19.34 -1.38
C THR A 165 -11.52 -18.23 -0.35
N ILE A 166 -12.07 -18.42 0.84
CA ILE A 166 -11.88 -17.51 1.97
C ILE A 166 -11.15 -18.22 3.10
N GLY A 167 -10.23 -17.51 3.77
CA GLY A 167 -9.47 -18.08 4.88
C GLY A 167 -8.55 -17.06 5.54
N PRO A 168 -7.67 -17.50 6.46
CA PRO A 168 -6.67 -16.65 7.07
C PRO A 168 -5.71 -16.07 6.02
N SER A 169 -5.42 -14.78 6.09
CA SER A 169 -4.42 -14.12 5.25
C SER A 169 -3.03 -14.75 5.41
N LEU A 170 -2.32 -14.89 4.30
CA LEU A 170 -0.93 -15.36 4.26
C LEU A 170 0.06 -14.21 4.52
N ILE A 171 -0.40 -12.96 4.34
CA ILE A 171 0.40 -11.74 4.48
C ILE A 171 0.23 -11.12 5.86
N GLU A 172 -1.00 -11.14 6.38
CA GLU A 172 -1.42 -10.39 7.55
C GLU A 172 -1.92 -11.32 8.67
N PRO A 173 -1.25 -11.38 9.83
CA PRO A 173 -1.70 -12.19 10.96
C PRO A 173 -3.11 -11.85 11.41
N ASN A 174 -3.90 -12.89 11.69
CA ASN A 174 -5.27 -12.81 12.18
C ASN A 174 -6.27 -12.12 11.23
N ALA A 175 -5.85 -11.75 10.01
CA ALA A 175 -6.73 -11.17 9.00
C ALA A 175 -7.50 -12.24 8.22
N LEU A 176 -8.70 -11.87 7.76
CA LEU A 176 -9.50 -12.65 6.83
C LEU A 176 -9.17 -12.22 5.39
N ALA A 177 -8.94 -13.18 4.49
CA ALA A 177 -8.54 -12.94 3.12
C ALA A 177 -9.39 -13.72 2.12
N LEU A 178 -9.55 -13.11 0.94
CA LEU A 178 -10.06 -13.77 -0.26
C LEU A 178 -8.89 -14.17 -1.15
N PHE A 179 -8.97 -15.40 -1.63
CA PHE A 179 -7.98 -16.01 -2.51
C PHE A 179 -8.63 -16.40 -3.81
N TYR A 180 -7.94 -16.12 -4.91
CA TYR A 180 -8.25 -16.75 -6.19
C TYR A 180 -7.75 -18.19 -6.18
N THR A 181 -8.66 -19.14 -6.39
CA THR A 181 -8.42 -20.57 -6.52
C THR A 181 -8.99 -21.04 -7.85
N SER A 182 -8.20 -21.02 -8.92
CA SER A 182 -8.62 -21.67 -10.17
C SER A 182 -8.09 -23.10 -10.24
N PRO A 183 -8.91 -24.09 -10.60
CA PRO A 183 -8.46 -25.46 -10.89
C PRO A 183 -7.67 -25.57 -12.20
N SER A 184 -7.64 -24.51 -13.02
CA SER A 184 -6.79 -24.41 -14.21
C SER A 184 -6.42 -22.94 -14.43
N PRO A 185 -5.13 -22.59 -14.59
CA PRO A 185 -4.77 -21.21 -14.89
C PRO A 185 -5.55 -20.76 -16.13
N PRO A 186 -6.26 -19.60 -16.10
CA PRO A 186 -6.94 -19.10 -17.28
C PRO A 186 -5.95 -19.03 -18.45
N ALA A 187 -6.44 -19.25 -19.68
CA ALA A 187 -5.58 -19.33 -20.88
C ALA A 187 -4.65 -18.10 -21.03
N GLN A 188 -5.05 -16.96 -20.46
CA GLN A 188 -4.19 -15.83 -20.11
C GLN A 188 -4.52 -15.39 -18.67
N LEU A 189 -3.53 -15.42 -17.78
CA LEU A 189 -3.66 -14.88 -16.43
C LEU A 189 -3.76 -13.36 -16.50
N HIS A 190 -4.74 -12.80 -15.78
CA HIS A 190 -4.86 -11.36 -15.58
C HIS A 190 -3.50 -10.78 -15.14
N PRO A 191 -3.00 -9.68 -15.73
CA PRO A 191 -1.62 -9.25 -15.52
C PRO A 191 -1.30 -8.91 -14.05
N ASP A 192 -2.30 -8.47 -13.27
CA ASP A 192 -2.15 -8.24 -11.82
C ASP A 192 -2.15 -9.53 -10.98
N ILE A 193 -2.64 -10.65 -11.55
CA ILE A 193 -2.65 -12.01 -10.96
C ILE A 193 -1.42 -12.80 -11.39
N ALA A 194 -0.94 -12.61 -12.63
CA ALA A 194 0.16 -13.35 -13.24
C ALA A 194 1.52 -13.18 -12.52
N VAL A 195 1.62 -12.29 -11.54
CA VAL A 195 2.88 -11.92 -10.91
C VAL A 195 3.34 -12.92 -9.85
N GLU A 196 2.46 -13.80 -9.34
CA GLU A 196 2.83 -14.92 -8.44
C GLU A 196 2.68 -16.30 -9.12
N PRO A 197 3.55 -16.67 -10.08
CA PRO A 197 3.44 -17.94 -10.81
C PRO A 197 3.68 -19.19 -9.95
N SER A 198 4.17 -19.05 -8.71
CA SER A 198 4.52 -20.16 -7.82
C SER A 198 3.54 -20.42 -6.67
N SER A 199 2.55 -19.54 -6.45
CA SER A 199 1.55 -19.75 -5.40
C SER A 199 0.24 -20.25 -6.02
N PRO A 200 -0.32 -21.38 -5.56
CA PRO A 200 -1.65 -21.82 -5.98
C PRO A 200 -2.78 -20.93 -5.40
N LEU A 201 -2.44 -19.99 -4.52
CA LEU A 201 -3.34 -19.07 -3.84
C LEU A 201 -2.86 -17.63 -4.02
N ILE A 202 -3.66 -16.80 -4.66
CA ILE A 202 -3.35 -15.39 -4.86
C ILE A 202 -4.27 -14.57 -3.97
N GLU A 203 -3.70 -13.98 -2.93
CA GLU A 203 -4.37 -13.07 -2.01
C GLU A 203 -4.52 -11.69 -2.65
N PHE A 204 -5.73 -11.34 -3.06
CA PHE A 204 -6.01 -10.04 -3.70
C PHE A 204 -6.76 -9.07 -2.79
N ALA A 205 -7.46 -9.60 -1.78
CA ALA A 205 -8.17 -8.79 -0.81
C ALA A 205 -8.08 -9.39 0.60
N HIS A 206 -7.85 -8.55 1.60
CA HIS A 206 -7.87 -8.97 3.00
C HIS A 206 -8.33 -7.84 3.94
N ILE A 207 -8.98 -8.21 5.05
CA ILE A 207 -9.46 -7.31 6.10
C ILE A 207 -8.46 -7.35 7.26
N HIS A 208 -7.91 -6.20 7.63
CA HIS A 208 -7.12 -6.08 8.85
C HIS A 208 -8.00 -6.31 10.07
N HIS A 209 -7.72 -7.34 10.85
CA HIS A 209 -8.47 -7.64 12.08
C HIS A 209 -8.50 -6.48 13.08
N SER A 210 -7.41 -5.72 13.16
CA SER A 210 -7.20 -4.73 14.21
C SER A 210 -7.88 -3.39 13.97
N ASP A 211 -7.97 -2.98 12.71
CA ASP A 211 -8.44 -1.66 12.33
C ASP A 211 -9.57 -1.71 11.31
N ASN A 212 -9.91 -2.89 10.76
CA ASN A 212 -10.95 -3.12 9.75
C ASN A 212 -10.76 -2.38 8.42
N SER A 213 -9.59 -1.77 8.18
CA SER A 213 -9.20 -1.38 6.82
C SER A 213 -8.90 -2.63 5.99
N GLN A 214 -8.99 -2.50 4.67
CA GLN A 214 -8.75 -3.61 3.77
C GLN A 214 -7.71 -3.25 2.74
N HIS A 215 -6.86 -4.21 2.40
CA HIS A 215 -6.18 -4.16 1.12
C HIS A 215 -7.05 -4.82 0.07
N ILE A 216 -7.21 -4.16 -1.07
CA ILE A 216 -7.98 -4.66 -2.22
C ILE A 216 -7.21 -4.27 -3.48
N VAL A 217 -7.15 -5.18 -4.46
CA VAL A 217 -6.72 -4.88 -5.83
C VAL A 217 -7.98 -4.54 -6.63
N LEU A 218 -8.07 -3.31 -7.12
CA LEU A 218 -9.15 -2.83 -7.98
C LEU A 218 -8.62 -2.64 -9.40
N ALA A 219 -9.53 -2.50 -10.38
CA ALA A 219 -9.16 -1.91 -11.65
C ALA A 219 -8.54 -0.52 -11.41
N PRO A 220 -7.49 -0.10 -12.14
CA PRO A 220 -6.83 1.18 -11.87
C PRO A 220 -7.80 2.38 -11.92
N LEU A 221 -8.77 2.39 -12.83
CA LEU A 221 -9.78 3.46 -12.88
C LEU A 221 -10.68 3.48 -11.63
N ASP A 222 -11.10 2.32 -11.15
CA ASP A 222 -11.91 2.20 -9.92
C ASP A 222 -11.09 2.60 -8.69
N ALA A 223 -9.79 2.24 -8.64
CA ALA A 223 -8.87 2.66 -7.58
C ALA A 223 -8.70 4.18 -7.57
N ALA A 224 -8.55 4.80 -8.74
CA ALA A 224 -8.47 6.25 -8.87
C ALA A 224 -9.74 6.93 -8.34
N GLU A 225 -10.92 6.43 -8.72
CA GLU A 225 -12.20 6.95 -8.23
C GLU A 225 -12.36 6.77 -6.72
N ALA A 226 -12.04 5.59 -6.18
CA ALA A 226 -12.09 5.32 -4.74
C ALA A 226 -11.16 6.25 -3.93
N ILE A 227 -9.98 6.55 -4.46
CA ILE A 227 -9.07 7.53 -3.86
C ILE A 227 -9.68 8.93 -3.92
N GLU A 228 -10.14 9.39 -5.09
CA GLU A 228 -10.72 10.73 -5.28
C GLU A 228 -11.95 10.96 -4.39
N LYS A 229 -12.83 9.96 -4.29
CA LYS A 229 -14.04 9.98 -3.46
C LYS A 229 -13.80 9.80 -1.98
N GLY A 230 -12.54 9.62 -1.55
CA GLY A 230 -12.19 9.57 -0.13
C GLY A 230 -12.31 8.20 0.53
N TRP A 231 -12.62 7.15 -0.21
CA TRP A 231 -12.79 5.78 0.30
C TRP A 231 -11.48 5.02 0.48
N ALA A 232 -10.45 5.41 -0.26
CA ALA A 232 -9.20 4.67 -0.28
C ALA A 232 -7.96 5.58 -0.26
N VAL A 233 -6.82 4.93 -0.03
CA VAL A 233 -5.47 5.47 -0.22
C VAL A 233 -4.64 4.46 -0.99
N ARG A 234 -3.80 4.92 -1.91
CA ARG A 234 -2.88 4.05 -2.67
C ARG A 234 -1.98 3.24 -1.74
N PHE A 235 -1.83 1.94 -2.00
CA PHE A 235 -0.89 1.09 -1.28
C PHE A 235 0.57 1.57 -1.50
N PRO A 236 1.45 1.52 -0.48
CA PRO A 236 2.80 2.09 -0.59
C PRO A 236 3.66 1.50 -1.71
N LEU A 237 3.46 0.24 -2.09
CA LEU A 237 4.20 -0.40 -3.18
C LEU A 237 3.53 -0.26 -4.56
N ALA A 238 2.27 0.16 -4.63
CA ALA A 238 1.53 0.31 -5.90
C ALA A 238 2.23 1.28 -6.85
N GLY A 239 2.38 0.88 -8.12
CA GLY A 239 3.16 1.57 -9.14
C GLY A 239 4.67 1.32 -9.08
N GLY A 240 5.13 0.46 -8.16
CA GLY A 240 6.50 -0.03 -8.07
C GLY A 240 6.83 -1.18 -9.03
N GLY A 241 5.83 -1.79 -9.65
CA GLY A 241 5.97 -3.03 -10.43
C GLY A 241 6.11 -4.28 -9.54
N GLY A 242 6.04 -5.46 -10.16
CA GLY A 242 6.14 -6.74 -9.44
C GLY A 242 4.92 -7.09 -8.59
N VAL A 243 5.04 -8.15 -7.78
CA VAL A 243 3.93 -8.86 -7.10
C VAL A 243 3.07 -7.99 -6.20
N ALA A 244 3.67 -6.97 -5.59
CA ALA A 244 2.98 -6.09 -4.66
C ALA A 244 2.74 -4.69 -5.23
N GLY A 245 3.07 -4.50 -6.52
CA GLY A 245 3.14 -3.21 -7.19
C GLY A 245 2.00 -2.93 -8.15
N GLN A 246 0.91 -3.72 -8.12
CA GLN A 246 -0.28 -3.49 -8.93
C GLN A 246 -0.76 -2.04 -8.76
N GLU A 247 -1.03 -1.35 -9.87
CA GLU A 247 -1.39 0.07 -9.84
C GLU A 247 -2.71 0.33 -9.12
N GLY A 248 -3.67 -0.58 -9.25
CA GLY A 248 -4.97 -0.50 -8.58
C GLY A 248 -4.99 -1.00 -7.14
N ARG A 249 -3.83 -1.38 -6.55
CA ARG A 249 -3.78 -1.83 -5.16
C ARG A 249 -3.92 -0.67 -4.20
N VAL A 250 -4.95 -0.72 -3.38
CA VAL A 250 -5.30 0.33 -2.42
C VAL A 250 -5.46 -0.23 -1.01
N MET A 251 -5.46 0.65 -0.02
CA MET A 251 -6.08 0.40 1.27
C MET A 251 -7.42 1.14 1.30
N VAL A 252 -8.52 0.39 1.39
CA VAL A 252 -9.85 0.93 1.64
C VAL A 252 -10.00 1.11 3.15
N TYR A 253 -10.47 2.29 3.55
CA TYR A 253 -10.63 2.64 4.95
C TYR A 253 -11.70 1.78 5.64
N ALA A 254 -11.61 1.64 6.97
CA ALA A 254 -12.69 0.98 7.69
C ALA A 254 -14.03 1.70 7.52
N PRO A 255 -15.13 0.94 7.43
CA PRO A 255 -16.46 1.51 7.45
C PRO A 255 -16.76 2.12 8.82
N ARG A 256 -17.60 3.14 8.89
CA ARG A 256 -18.04 3.77 10.15
C ARG A 256 -19.47 3.42 10.56
N ASP A 257 -20.24 2.87 9.63
CA ASP A 257 -21.63 2.47 9.81
C ASP A 257 -22.02 1.44 8.74
N GLU A 258 -23.24 0.89 8.84
CA GLU A 258 -23.76 -0.10 7.90
C GLU A 258 -23.84 0.40 6.45
N GLY A 259 -24.01 1.71 6.25
CA GLY A 259 -24.00 2.31 4.92
C GLY A 259 -22.61 2.21 4.30
N GLU A 260 -21.57 2.52 5.06
CA GLU A 260 -20.18 2.36 4.63
C GLU A 260 -19.80 0.89 4.45
N VAL A 261 -20.31 -0.04 5.26
CA VAL A 261 -20.10 -1.50 5.05
C VAL A 261 -20.61 -1.92 3.68
N LYS A 262 -21.75 -1.40 3.22
CA LYS A 262 -22.27 -1.69 1.87
C LYS A 262 -21.34 -1.16 0.78
N VAL A 263 -20.81 0.05 0.92
CA VAL A 263 -19.90 0.65 -0.07
C VAL A 263 -18.58 -0.11 -0.12
N VAL A 264 -18.00 -0.39 1.04
CA VAL A 264 -16.74 -1.12 1.17
C VAL A 264 -16.86 -2.55 0.63
N GLY A 265 -17.95 -3.25 0.95
CA GLY A 265 -18.23 -4.58 0.40
C GLY A 265 -18.45 -4.55 -1.12
N MET A 266 -19.06 -3.49 -1.65
CA MET A 266 -19.20 -3.28 -3.09
C MET A 266 -17.83 -3.05 -3.75
N LEU A 267 -16.93 -2.26 -3.16
CA LEU A 267 -15.55 -2.13 -3.65
C LEU A 267 -14.81 -3.48 -3.66
N ALA A 268 -14.97 -4.30 -2.62
CA ALA A 268 -14.41 -5.65 -2.60
C ALA A 268 -14.98 -6.52 -3.73
N GLU A 269 -16.29 -6.44 -4.01
CA GLU A 269 -16.91 -7.10 -5.17
C GLU A 269 -16.35 -6.61 -6.50
N ARG A 270 -16.09 -5.30 -6.66
CA ARG A 270 -15.46 -4.76 -7.88
C ARG A 270 -14.01 -5.26 -8.04
N GLY A 271 -13.28 -5.43 -6.95
CA GLY A 271 -11.97 -6.09 -6.95
C GLY A 271 -12.05 -7.55 -7.43
N VAL A 272 -13.04 -8.31 -6.95
CA VAL A 272 -13.31 -9.65 -7.46
C VAL A 272 -13.56 -9.63 -8.97
N GLN A 273 -14.41 -8.72 -9.46
CA GLN A 273 -14.73 -8.65 -10.89
C GLN A 273 -13.51 -8.27 -11.74
N TRP A 274 -12.63 -7.40 -11.23
CA TRP A 274 -11.35 -7.06 -11.84
C TRP A 274 -10.46 -8.30 -11.98
N ASP A 275 -10.26 -9.02 -10.88
CA ASP A 275 -9.39 -10.20 -10.86
C ASP A 275 -9.94 -11.34 -11.72
N MET A 276 -11.26 -11.44 -11.87
CA MET A 276 -11.93 -12.43 -12.72
C MET A 276 -12.00 -12.01 -14.20
N ALA A 277 -11.56 -10.79 -14.55
CA ALA A 277 -11.73 -10.27 -15.90
C ALA A 277 -10.81 -10.97 -16.90
N GLU A 278 -11.37 -11.38 -18.04
CA GLU A 278 -10.57 -11.94 -19.13
C GLU A 278 -9.66 -10.87 -19.76
N VAL A 279 -8.40 -11.23 -19.96
CA VAL A 279 -7.46 -10.43 -20.75
C VAL A 279 -7.83 -10.60 -22.22
N VAL A 280 -8.55 -9.62 -22.77
CA VAL A 280 -8.90 -9.52 -24.20
C VAL A 280 -8.37 -8.21 -24.72
#